data_AF-A0A4E0QXT6-F1
#
_entry.id   AF-A0A4E0QXT6-F1
#
_cell.length_a   1.000
_cell.length_b   1.000
_cell.length_c   1.000
_cell.angle_alpha   90.00
_cell.angle_beta   90.00
_cell.angle_gamma   90.00
#
_symmetry.space_group_name_H-M   'P 1'
#
loop_
_entity.id
_entity.type
_entity.pdbx_description
1 polymer ?
#
loop_
_entity_poly.entity_id
_entity_poly.type
_entity_poly.pdbx_seq_one_letter_code
_entity_poly.pdbx_strand_id
1 'polypeptide(L)'
;MSYGNPDYHIPRSKIPMLTAQIGEVTNNNSLHEIFWMILMHLFPSAYQNRGSRPRFNSHCHRHKASLISHWSCFHSCDLGVAILQAIGSNRVVSPLDYDTFANKIHELDVVSADFIENIIEKYTHTQSAVEVVDSSAHALVRGFLDFRKQDNVLNLARRRASTGVFLDAVAANMLADRFTDLEDWSSVIHVMWELCLQNYFNADSVSALPLAFSLLAGVKLVHELPPEPVLTNTDDSNEFEKLLKVTESVCARDDTEPIERGQPVHPTKSEVASAVAEIRNLTEISKQLPKDFLTESICLANKITSNKACLDHEIAAVSQLYDRFAHEREARWSARQEVNREHTILRNARQTLREIVDEEERLNYFRDLETISLKAWLAPRTRKERHWSRMKEWRQDIARQHAKQQEEREPKIS
;
A
#
# COMPACT_ATOMS: atom_id res chain seq x y z
N MET A 1 -22.37 -39.97 12.08
CA MET A 1 -20.92 -39.84 11.86
C MET A 1 -20.66 -38.42 11.38
N SER A 2 -20.42 -37.51 12.32
CA SER A 2 -20.04 -36.11 12.06
C SER A 2 -18.63 -35.91 12.60
N TYR A 3 -17.71 -35.45 11.75
CA TYR A 3 -16.44 -34.90 12.21
C TYR A 3 -16.47 -33.41 11.90
N GLY A 4 -16.62 -32.61 12.97
CA GLY A 4 -16.30 -31.20 12.96
C GLY A 4 -14.78 -31.03 13.04
N ASN A 5 -14.27 -29.94 12.45
CA ASN A 5 -12.88 -29.52 12.62
C ASN A 5 -12.91 -28.07 13.12
N PRO A 6 -12.23 -27.75 14.24
CA PRO A 6 -12.37 -26.47 14.91
C PRO A 6 -11.44 -25.41 14.32
N ASP A 7 -11.96 -24.20 14.21
CA ASP A 7 -11.23 -22.97 13.95
C ASP A 7 -10.16 -22.72 15.02
N TYR A 8 -8.89 -22.62 14.62
CA TYR A 8 -7.84 -22.02 15.44
C TYR A 8 -7.58 -20.59 14.96
N HIS A 9 -8.20 -19.63 15.65
CA HIS A 9 -7.78 -18.23 15.65
C HIS A 9 -6.50 -18.08 16.49
N ILE A 10 -5.39 -17.68 15.86
CA ILE A 10 -4.20 -17.19 16.57
C ILE A 10 -4.34 -15.66 16.69
N PRO A 11 -4.43 -15.06 17.89
CA PRO A 11 -4.53 -13.62 18.04
C PRO A 11 -3.18 -12.91 17.81
N ARG A 12 -3.22 -11.85 17.00
CA ARG A 12 -2.12 -10.94 16.60
C ARG A 12 -1.53 -10.06 17.72
N SER A 13 -1.58 -10.46 18.99
CA SER A 13 -1.32 -9.54 20.11
C SER A 13 -0.06 -9.81 20.95
N LYS A 14 0.89 -10.64 20.51
CA LYS A 14 1.95 -11.16 21.41
C LYS A 14 3.36 -10.56 21.28
N ILE A 15 3.59 -9.61 20.38
CA ILE A 15 4.90 -8.94 20.22
C ILE A 15 4.96 -7.52 20.85
N PRO A 16 3.88 -6.73 21.06
CA PRO A 16 4.03 -5.34 21.49
C PRO A 16 4.35 -5.15 22.99
N MET A 17 4.32 -6.21 23.80
CA MET A 17 4.50 -6.07 25.25
C MET A 17 5.97 -6.16 25.69
N LEU A 18 6.79 -6.94 24.98
CA LEU A 18 8.24 -7.01 25.19
C LEU A 18 8.95 -5.72 24.71
N THR A 19 8.47 -5.11 23.64
CA THR A 19 8.96 -3.81 23.16
C THR A 19 8.58 -2.66 24.10
N ALA A 20 7.43 -2.73 24.78
CA ALA A 20 7.01 -1.69 25.73
C ALA A 20 7.83 -1.70 27.04
N GLN A 21 8.19 -2.88 27.57
CA GLN A 21 8.99 -2.97 28.81
C GLN A 21 10.49 -2.69 28.59
N ILE A 22 11.03 -2.98 27.40
CA ILE A 22 12.43 -2.64 27.07
C ILE A 22 12.58 -1.13 26.80
N GLY A 23 11.54 -0.48 26.24
CA GLY A 23 11.49 0.97 26.05
C GLY A 23 11.47 1.80 27.36
N GLU A 24 11.11 1.21 28.50
CA GLU A 24 11.19 1.89 29.81
C GLU A 24 12.59 1.83 30.44
N VAL A 25 13.47 0.93 29.98
CA VAL A 25 14.82 0.75 30.57
C VAL A 25 15.91 1.43 29.76
N THR A 26 15.72 1.65 28.45
CA THR A 26 16.62 2.48 27.64
C THR A 26 15.88 3.73 27.17
N ASN A 27 16.16 4.87 27.81
CA ASN A 27 15.66 6.21 27.43
C ASN A 27 16.06 6.67 26.01
N ASN A 28 16.68 5.79 25.21
CA ASN A 28 17.12 6.03 23.84
C ASN A 28 16.59 4.90 22.94
N ASN A 29 15.43 5.12 22.31
CA ASN A 29 14.86 4.20 21.30
C ASN A 29 15.82 3.93 20.13
N SER A 30 16.76 4.85 19.85
CA SER A 30 17.78 4.70 18.81
C SER A 30 18.76 3.56 19.08
N LEU A 31 19.22 3.39 20.32
CA LEU A 31 20.18 2.33 20.69
C LEU A 31 19.58 0.93 20.53
N HIS A 32 18.31 0.77 20.89
CA HIS A 32 17.61 -0.49 20.73
C HIS A 32 17.42 -0.86 19.24
N GLU A 33 17.09 0.12 18.39
CA GLU A 33 16.95 -0.11 16.94
C GLU A 33 18.29 -0.41 16.26
N ILE A 34 19.36 0.31 16.59
CA ILE A 34 20.72 0.04 16.08
C ILE A 34 21.18 -1.36 16.47
N PHE A 35 20.97 -1.72 17.74
CA PHE A 35 21.35 -3.02 18.28
C PHE A 35 20.63 -4.17 17.56
N TRP A 36 19.31 -4.09 17.38
CA TRP A 36 18.54 -5.08 16.63
C TRP A 36 18.90 -5.12 15.15
N MET A 37 19.24 -3.99 14.54
CA MET A 37 19.63 -3.93 13.14
C MET A 37 20.99 -4.60 12.90
N ILE A 38 21.98 -4.36 13.76
CA ILE A 38 23.29 -5.04 13.73
C ILE A 38 23.13 -6.54 14.02
N LEU A 39 22.24 -6.92 14.95
CA LEU A 39 21.94 -8.31 15.27
C LEU A 39 21.33 -9.07 14.09
N MET A 40 20.37 -8.45 13.39
CA MET A 40 19.71 -9.01 12.21
C MET A 40 20.66 -9.10 11.00
N HIS A 41 21.65 -8.20 10.90
CA HIS A 41 22.69 -8.24 9.88
C HIS A 41 23.68 -9.39 10.08
N LEU A 42 23.93 -9.79 11.33
CA LEU A 42 24.88 -10.86 11.65
C LEU A 42 24.23 -12.26 11.61
N PHE A 43 22.90 -12.38 11.69
CA PHE A 43 22.20 -13.68 11.76
C PHE A 43 20.85 -13.73 11.02
N PRO A 44 20.85 -14.06 9.70
CA PRO A 44 19.61 -14.26 8.93
C PRO A 44 18.77 -15.48 9.39
N SER A 45 19.32 -16.35 10.24
CA SER A 45 18.73 -17.64 10.61
C SER A 45 17.65 -17.58 11.70
N ALA A 46 17.46 -16.44 12.38
CA ALA A 46 16.61 -16.37 13.57
C ALA A 46 15.11 -16.16 13.29
N TYR A 47 14.69 -15.92 12.04
CA TYR A 47 13.29 -15.69 11.70
C TYR A 47 12.72 -16.71 10.70
N GLN A 48 12.81 -18.01 11.05
CA GLN A 48 12.01 -19.03 10.38
C GLN A 48 10.57 -19.01 10.91
N ASN A 49 9.76 -18.10 10.41
CA ASN A 49 8.31 -18.22 10.52
C ASN A 49 7.72 -18.68 9.18
N ARG A 50 7.32 -19.96 9.14
CA ARG A 50 6.67 -20.59 7.98
C ARG A 50 5.33 -19.91 7.71
N GLY A 51 5.30 -19.04 6.71
CA GLY A 51 4.08 -18.43 6.17
C GLY A 51 3.60 -19.15 4.91
N SER A 52 2.68 -20.10 5.08
CA SER A 52 1.97 -20.78 3.99
C SER A 52 1.23 -19.80 3.10
N ARG A 53 1.43 -19.90 1.78
CA ARG A 53 0.62 -19.20 0.76
C ARG A 53 -0.83 -19.70 0.82
N PRO A 54 -1.85 -18.83 0.99
CA PRO A 54 -3.21 -19.20 0.63
C PRO A 54 -3.39 -18.98 -0.88
N ARG A 55 -3.75 -20.04 -1.60
CA ARG A 55 -4.48 -19.92 -2.87
C ARG A 55 -5.93 -19.58 -2.52
N PHE A 56 -6.47 -18.48 -3.04
CA PHE A 56 -7.91 -18.34 -3.22
C PHE A 56 -8.25 -17.55 -4.49
N ASN A 57 -9.10 -18.19 -5.30
CA ASN A 57 -9.92 -17.56 -6.33
C ASN A 57 -10.88 -16.54 -5.70
N SER A 58 -11.13 -15.43 -6.38
CA SER A 58 -12.49 -14.87 -6.42
C SER A 58 -12.70 -13.95 -7.62
N HIS A 59 -13.94 -13.94 -8.05
CA HIS A 59 -14.49 -13.40 -9.29
C HIS A 59 -15.23 -12.09 -8.98
N CYS A 60 -15.18 -11.14 -9.91
CA CYS A 60 -16.18 -10.08 -10.17
C CYS A 60 -16.31 -8.89 -9.18
N HIS A 61 -16.15 -7.65 -9.68
CA HIS A 61 -17.29 -6.73 -9.86
C HIS A 61 -16.99 -5.49 -10.72
N ARG A 62 -17.92 -5.25 -11.66
CA ARG A 62 -18.23 -4.02 -12.40
C ARG A 62 -18.09 -2.75 -11.54
N HIS A 63 -17.52 -1.68 -12.10
CA HIS A 63 -18.29 -0.53 -12.59
C HIS A 63 -17.42 0.62 -13.15
N LYS A 64 -17.85 1.11 -14.32
CA LYS A 64 -17.64 2.44 -14.94
C LYS A 64 -16.20 2.82 -15.34
N ALA A 65 -15.83 2.34 -16.53
CA ALA A 65 -14.86 2.98 -17.41
C ALA A 65 -15.39 4.31 -17.96
N SER A 66 -14.57 5.34 -17.77
CA SER A 66 -14.32 6.43 -18.73
C SER A 66 -13.30 7.33 -18.05
N LEU A 67 -12.03 7.33 -18.49
CA LEU A 67 -11.16 8.50 -18.26
C LEU A 67 -9.80 8.47 -19.02
N ILE A 68 -9.22 7.34 -19.42
CA ILE A 68 -7.76 7.34 -19.73
C ILE A 68 -7.37 7.75 -21.15
N SER A 69 -8.31 7.93 -22.09
CA SER A 69 -7.97 8.64 -23.34
C SER A 69 -7.75 10.16 -23.15
N HIS A 70 -7.84 10.66 -21.91
CA HIS A 70 -7.71 12.08 -21.58
C HIS A 70 -6.44 12.40 -20.75
N TRP A 71 -5.65 11.40 -20.34
CA TRP A 71 -4.69 11.55 -19.23
C TRP A 71 -3.28 11.97 -19.63
N SER A 72 -2.97 11.96 -20.92
CA SER A 72 -1.81 12.69 -21.45
C SER A 72 -1.99 14.21 -21.39
N CYS A 73 -3.21 14.72 -21.08
CA CYS A 73 -3.53 16.15 -21.06
C CYS A 73 -3.93 16.69 -19.67
N PHE A 74 -4.14 15.83 -18.67
CA PHE A 74 -4.48 16.27 -17.32
C PHE A 74 -3.25 16.57 -16.47
N HIS A 75 -3.31 17.72 -15.81
CA HIS A 75 -2.34 18.14 -14.80
C HIS A 75 -2.43 17.21 -13.57
N SER A 76 -1.30 16.96 -12.92
CA SER A 76 -1.21 16.11 -11.72
C SER A 76 -2.22 16.49 -10.61
N CYS A 77 -2.48 17.78 -10.41
CA CYS A 77 -3.50 18.29 -9.49
C CYS A 77 -4.91 17.75 -9.80
N ASP A 78 -5.34 17.84 -11.06
CA ASP A 78 -6.68 17.42 -11.49
C ASP A 78 -6.88 15.92 -11.27
N LEU A 79 -5.82 15.16 -11.53
CA LEU A 79 -5.81 13.73 -11.32
C LEU A 79 -5.95 13.38 -9.83
N GLY A 80 -5.20 14.06 -8.96
CA GLY A 80 -5.33 13.88 -7.51
C GLY A 80 -6.73 14.22 -6.99
N VAL A 81 -7.33 15.31 -7.47
CA VAL A 81 -8.71 15.70 -7.12
C VAL A 81 -9.71 14.67 -7.61
N ALA A 82 -9.56 14.15 -8.83
CA ALA A 82 -10.43 13.12 -9.38
C ALA A 82 -10.38 11.83 -8.56
N ILE A 83 -9.19 11.42 -8.10
CA ILE A 83 -9.02 10.27 -7.19
C ILE A 83 -9.77 10.51 -5.88
N LEU A 84 -9.57 11.66 -5.24
CA LEU A 84 -10.26 11.99 -3.98
C LEU A 84 -11.79 12.04 -4.14
N GLN A 85 -12.29 12.60 -5.23
CA GLN A 85 -13.72 12.62 -5.53
C GLN A 85 -14.28 11.22 -5.79
N ALA A 86 -13.52 10.36 -6.47
CA ALA A 86 -13.91 8.97 -6.67
C ALA A 86 -13.99 8.23 -5.32
N ILE A 87 -12.98 8.37 -4.47
CA ILE A 87 -12.98 7.78 -3.12
C ILE A 87 -14.16 8.31 -2.29
N GLY A 88 -14.35 9.63 -2.26
CA GLY A 88 -15.45 10.27 -1.50
C GLY A 88 -16.84 9.90 -2.01
N SER A 89 -16.98 9.52 -3.29
CA SER A 89 -18.24 9.02 -3.87
C SER A 89 -18.36 7.49 -3.87
N ASN A 90 -17.47 6.80 -3.14
CA ASN A 90 -17.38 5.35 -3.03
C ASN A 90 -17.28 4.64 -4.40
N ARG A 91 -16.56 5.27 -5.34
CA ARG A 91 -16.21 4.70 -6.64
C ARG A 91 -14.86 4.02 -6.55
N VAL A 92 -14.71 2.94 -7.31
CA VAL A 92 -13.44 2.22 -7.43
C VAL A 92 -12.45 3.09 -8.20
N VAL A 93 -11.27 3.29 -7.62
CA VAL A 93 -10.13 3.96 -8.27
C VAL A 93 -9.22 2.88 -8.85
N SER A 94 -8.76 3.03 -10.09
CA SER A 94 -7.88 2.02 -10.66
C SER A 94 -6.46 2.12 -10.09
N PRO A 95 -5.77 1.00 -9.85
CA PRO A 95 -4.37 1.02 -9.44
C PRO A 95 -3.44 1.68 -10.46
N LEU A 96 -3.73 1.55 -11.76
CA LEU A 96 -2.97 2.23 -12.80
C LEU A 96 -3.17 3.76 -12.76
N ASP A 97 -4.34 4.20 -12.32
CA ASP A 97 -4.68 5.61 -12.23
C ASP A 97 -3.90 6.26 -11.09
N TYR A 98 -3.82 5.56 -9.96
CA TYR A 98 -2.99 5.91 -8.82
C TYR A 98 -1.48 5.88 -9.16
N ASP A 99 -1.01 4.86 -9.88
CA ASP A 99 0.38 4.79 -10.34
C ASP A 99 0.75 5.94 -11.29
N THR A 100 -0.17 6.30 -12.19
CA THR A 100 0.01 7.46 -13.08
C THR A 100 0.11 8.76 -12.28
N PHE A 101 -0.73 8.91 -11.26
CA PHE A 101 -0.65 10.05 -10.33
C PHE A 101 0.71 10.10 -9.63
N ALA A 102 1.15 8.99 -9.04
CA ALA A 102 2.43 8.90 -8.34
C ALA A 102 3.61 9.31 -9.23
N ASN A 103 3.62 8.86 -10.49
CA ASN A 103 4.66 9.21 -11.45
C ASN A 103 4.66 10.69 -11.88
N LYS A 104 3.52 11.38 -11.75
CA LYS A 104 3.36 12.82 -12.07
C LYS A 104 3.49 13.74 -10.87
N ILE A 105 3.83 13.22 -9.68
CA ILE A 105 3.98 14.06 -8.48
C ILE A 105 4.99 15.18 -8.69
N HIS A 106 6.08 14.93 -9.42
CA HIS A 106 7.10 15.93 -9.75
C HIS A 106 6.56 17.18 -10.49
N GLU A 107 5.35 17.14 -11.05
CA GLU A 107 4.67 18.30 -11.66
C GLU A 107 4.00 19.21 -10.62
N LEU A 108 3.85 18.74 -9.37
CA LEU A 108 3.22 19.49 -8.28
C LEU A 108 4.24 20.39 -7.57
N ASP A 109 3.74 21.42 -6.88
CA ASP A 109 4.56 22.26 -6.01
C ASP A 109 4.77 21.62 -4.63
N VAL A 110 5.85 22.02 -3.95
CA VAL A 110 6.22 21.58 -2.58
C VAL A 110 5.07 21.76 -1.57
N VAL A 111 4.22 22.78 -1.76
CA VAL A 111 3.06 23.06 -0.90
C VAL A 111 2.00 21.94 -0.98
N SER A 112 2.04 21.12 -2.04
CA SER A 112 1.10 20.02 -2.27
C SER A 112 1.45 18.74 -1.52
N ALA A 113 2.51 18.71 -0.71
CA ALA A 113 2.92 17.53 0.05
C ALA A 113 1.77 16.96 0.90
N ASP A 114 1.08 17.80 1.67
CA ASP A 114 -0.06 17.39 2.51
C ASP A 114 -1.23 16.85 1.68
N PHE A 115 -1.43 17.40 0.48
CA PHE A 115 -2.43 16.93 -0.46
C PHE A 115 -2.10 15.54 -0.99
N ILE A 116 -0.83 15.29 -1.32
CA ILE A 116 -0.34 13.98 -1.76
C ILE A 116 -0.49 12.96 -0.62
N GLU A 117 -0.07 13.28 0.61
CA GLU A 117 -0.20 12.40 1.76
C GLU A 117 -1.65 11.99 2.02
N ASN A 118 -2.59 12.95 1.94
CA ASN A 118 -4.02 12.70 2.08
C ASN A 118 -4.56 11.75 0.99
N ILE A 119 -4.04 11.84 -0.24
CA ILE A 119 -4.39 10.91 -1.32
C ILE A 119 -3.87 9.51 -1.00
N ILE A 120 -2.60 9.39 -0.61
CA ILE A 120 -1.95 8.12 -0.26
C ILE A 120 -2.75 7.42 0.85
N GLU A 121 -3.00 8.11 1.95
CA GLU A 121 -3.72 7.55 3.10
C GLU A 121 -5.13 7.10 2.71
N LYS A 122 -5.89 7.93 1.98
CA LYS A 122 -7.25 7.57 1.54
C LYS A 122 -7.27 6.42 0.55
N TYR A 123 -6.31 6.39 -0.39
CA TYR A 123 -6.24 5.34 -1.39
C TYR A 123 -5.94 3.99 -0.75
N THR A 124 -5.07 3.95 0.27
CA THR A 124 -4.71 2.72 0.99
C THR A 124 -5.89 2.07 1.72
N HIS A 125 -6.90 2.86 2.09
CA HIS A 125 -8.14 2.35 2.69
C HIS A 125 -9.17 1.84 1.66
N THR A 126 -8.81 1.79 0.37
CA THR A 126 -9.66 1.24 -0.70
C THR A 126 -9.30 -0.22 -1.01
N GLN A 127 -10.23 -0.97 -1.59
CA GLN A 127 -9.96 -2.35 -2.03
C GLN A 127 -8.87 -2.43 -3.10
N SER A 128 -8.73 -1.37 -3.91
CA SER A 128 -7.74 -1.27 -4.99
C SER A 128 -6.31 -1.07 -4.48
N ALA A 129 -6.12 -0.80 -3.18
CA ALA A 129 -4.81 -0.71 -2.55
C ALA A 129 -4.01 -2.02 -2.63
N VAL A 130 -4.69 -3.18 -2.68
CA VAL A 130 -4.04 -4.49 -2.79
C VAL A 130 -3.33 -4.67 -4.15
N GLU A 131 -3.80 -3.99 -5.18
CA GLU A 131 -3.30 -4.11 -6.55
C GLU A 131 -2.34 -2.96 -6.94
N VAL A 132 -1.87 -2.18 -5.96
CA VAL A 132 -0.88 -1.12 -6.19
C VAL A 132 0.33 -1.68 -6.94
N VAL A 133 0.85 -0.89 -7.88
CA VAL A 133 2.04 -1.27 -8.66
C VAL A 133 3.28 -0.93 -7.83
N ASP A 134 4.29 -1.79 -7.85
CA ASP A 134 5.56 -1.55 -7.15
C ASP A 134 6.22 -0.22 -7.60
N SER A 135 6.04 0.17 -8.87
CA SER A 135 6.51 1.45 -9.40
C SER A 135 5.91 2.67 -8.69
N SER A 136 4.74 2.54 -8.08
CA SER A 136 4.09 3.65 -7.39
C SER A 136 4.90 4.06 -6.16
N ALA A 137 5.32 3.11 -5.31
CA ALA A 137 6.11 3.42 -4.12
C ALA A 137 7.44 4.10 -4.49
N HIS A 138 8.14 3.56 -5.50
CA HIS A 138 9.37 4.14 -6.03
C HIS A 138 9.16 5.57 -6.57
N ALA A 139 8.07 5.80 -7.31
CA ALA A 139 7.73 7.11 -7.83
C ALA A 139 7.37 8.12 -6.73
N LEU A 140 6.68 7.69 -5.67
CA LEU A 140 6.39 8.53 -4.50
C LEU A 140 7.70 9.00 -3.87
N VAL A 141 8.62 8.08 -3.55
CA VAL A 141 9.91 8.43 -2.94
C VAL A 141 10.66 9.45 -3.78
N ARG A 142 10.79 9.21 -5.09
CA ARG A 142 11.42 10.17 -6.02
C ARG A 142 10.74 11.54 -5.99
N GLY A 143 9.41 11.59 -6.07
CA GLY A 143 8.66 12.85 -6.07
C GLY A 143 8.86 13.67 -4.80
N PHE A 144 8.86 13.03 -3.62
CA PHE A 144 9.14 13.73 -2.36
C PHE A 144 10.60 14.14 -2.19
N LEU A 145 11.55 13.37 -2.75
CA LEU A 145 12.96 13.76 -2.80
C LEU A 145 13.18 15.01 -3.67
N ASP A 146 12.45 15.14 -4.79
CA ASP A 146 12.47 16.36 -5.62
C ASP A 146 11.98 17.59 -4.84
N PHE A 147 11.03 17.40 -3.91
CA PHE A 147 10.55 18.45 -3.00
C PHE A 147 11.44 18.73 -1.80
N ARG A 148 12.53 17.97 -1.62
CA ARG A 148 13.37 17.99 -0.40
C ARG A 148 12.56 17.74 0.88
N LYS A 149 11.61 16.81 0.79
CA LYS A 149 10.71 16.38 1.87
C LYS A 149 10.99 14.92 2.25
N GLN A 150 12.27 14.56 2.38
CA GLN A 150 12.69 13.20 2.75
C GLN A 150 12.10 12.73 4.10
N ASP A 151 11.93 13.63 5.07
CA ASP A 151 11.35 13.30 6.38
C ASP A 151 9.88 12.85 6.27
N ASN A 152 9.12 13.45 5.36
CA ASN A 152 7.74 13.06 5.09
C ASN A 152 7.69 11.62 4.56
N VAL A 153 8.60 11.24 3.65
CA VAL A 153 8.69 9.87 3.13
C VAL A 153 9.00 8.87 4.24
N LEU A 154 9.96 9.20 5.11
CA LEU A 154 10.30 8.34 6.24
C LEU A 154 9.11 8.18 7.19
N ASN A 155 8.35 9.26 7.44
CA ASN A 155 7.12 9.20 8.24
C ASN A 155 6.00 8.41 7.55
N LEU A 156 5.93 8.40 6.22
CA LEU A 156 5.00 7.55 5.48
C LEU A 156 5.40 6.07 5.60
N ALA A 157 6.69 5.75 5.48
CA ALA A 157 7.22 4.38 5.62
C ALA A 157 7.02 3.83 7.04
N ARG A 158 7.30 4.61 8.09
CA ARG A 158 7.01 4.25 9.49
C ARG A 158 5.54 3.93 9.72
N ARG A 159 4.65 4.61 9.00
CA ARG A 159 3.19 4.42 9.04
C ARG A 159 2.67 3.48 7.95
N ARG A 160 3.50 2.57 7.42
CA ARG A 160 3.18 1.63 6.31
C ARG A 160 1.84 0.91 6.44
N ALA A 161 1.40 0.60 7.65
CA ALA A 161 0.10 -0.04 7.87
C ALA A 161 -1.11 0.84 7.47
N SER A 162 -0.97 2.17 7.57
CA SER A 162 -1.99 3.15 7.22
C SER A 162 -1.77 3.78 5.84
N THR A 163 -0.52 3.92 5.43
CA THR A 163 -0.14 4.60 4.19
C THR A 163 0.06 3.64 3.03
N GLY A 164 0.32 2.35 3.29
CA GLY A 164 0.56 1.34 2.26
C GLY A 164 1.85 1.55 1.47
N VAL A 165 2.74 2.43 1.95
CA VAL A 165 4.03 2.70 1.30
C VAL A 165 5.07 1.72 1.83
N PHE A 166 5.53 0.84 0.95
CA PHE A 166 6.60 -0.13 1.22
C PHE A 166 7.83 0.26 0.41
N LEU A 167 8.98 0.35 1.08
CA LEU A 167 10.24 0.71 0.45
C LEU A 167 10.87 -0.52 -0.21
N ASP A 168 11.22 -0.40 -1.49
CA ASP A 168 12.12 -1.35 -2.13
C ASP A 168 13.58 -0.97 -1.86
N ALA A 169 14.51 -1.83 -2.26
CA ALA A 169 15.95 -1.61 -2.04
C ALA A 169 16.44 -0.32 -2.70
N VAL A 170 15.93 0.01 -3.88
CA VAL A 170 16.40 1.16 -4.66
C VAL A 170 15.88 2.46 -4.05
N ALA A 171 14.60 2.54 -3.70
CA ALA A 171 14.03 3.70 -3.02
C ALA A 171 14.66 3.92 -1.63
N ALA A 172 14.93 2.84 -0.90
CA ALA A 172 15.66 2.92 0.36
C ALA A 172 17.10 3.41 0.17
N ASN A 173 17.82 2.95 -0.85
CA ASN A 173 19.14 3.47 -1.20
C ASN A 173 19.08 4.97 -1.53
N MET A 174 18.10 5.41 -2.31
CA MET A 174 17.91 6.83 -2.63
C MET A 174 17.63 7.69 -1.38
N LEU A 175 16.82 7.18 -0.44
CA LEU A 175 16.55 7.88 0.82
C LEU A 175 17.78 7.91 1.72
N ALA A 176 18.47 6.77 1.88
CA ALA A 176 19.66 6.65 2.71
C ALA A 176 20.82 7.52 2.19
N ASP A 177 21.00 7.59 0.88
CA ASP A 177 21.98 8.49 0.24
C ASP A 177 21.69 9.96 0.59
N ARG A 178 20.43 10.38 0.53
CA ARG A 178 20.02 11.75 0.90
C ARG A 178 20.18 12.07 2.38
N PHE A 179 19.88 11.13 3.28
CA PHE A 179 20.14 11.33 4.71
C PHE A 179 21.63 11.31 5.04
N THR A 180 22.42 10.54 4.29
CA THR A 180 23.89 10.54 4.40
C THR A 180 24.48 11.89 3.98
N ASP A 181 24.00 12.48 2.87
CA ASP A 181 24.36 13.83 2.42
C ASP A 181 24.08 14.90 3.50
N LEU A 182 23.04 14.69 4.31
CA LEU A 182 22.61 15.59 5.39
C LEU A 182 23.27 15.27 6.75
N GLU A 183 24.13 14.25 6.80
CA GLU A 183 24.73 13.71 8.04
C GLU A 183 23.69 13.27 9.10
N ASP A 184 22.46 12.95 8.68
CA ASP A 184 21.42 12.44 9.58
C ASP A 184 21.45 10.90 9.64
N TRP A 185 22.40 10.38 10.42
CA TRP A 185 22.62 8.94 10.58
C TRP A 185 21.45 8.24 11.28
N SER A 186 20.70 8.93 12.14
CA SER A 186 19.52 8.37 12.80
C SER A 186 18.45 8.00 11.77
N SER A 187 18.18 8.91 10.82
CA SER A 187 17.22 8.65 9.75
C SER A 187 17.68 7.55 8.80
N VAL A 188 18.99 7.42 8.52
CA VAL A 188 19.54 6.29 7.75
C VAL A 188 19.24 4.95 8.43
N ILE A 189 19.47 4.84 9.75
CA ILE A 189 19.12 3.64 10.52
C ILE A 189 17.62 3.32 10.40
N HIS A 190 16.75 4.33 10.54
CA HIS A 190 15.32 4.10 10.42
C HIS A 190 14.90 3.61 9.02
N VAL A 191 15.51 4.12 7.95
CA VAL A 191 15.27 3.62 6.59
C VAL A 191 15.66 2.14 6.47
N MET A 192 16.85 1.78 6.98
CA MET A 192 17.34 0.40 6.95
C MET A 192 16.52 -0.53 7.86
N TRP A 193 16.03 -0.02 8.98
CA TRP A 193 15.10 -0.71 9.87
C TRP A 193 13.77 -1.02 9.16
N GLU A 194 13.22 -0.06 8.40
CA GLU A 194 12.01 -0.29 7.61
C GLU A 194 12.21 -1.35 6.51
N LEU A 195 13.40 -1.44 5.90
CA LEU A 195 13.74 -2.56 5.01
C LEU A 195 13.83 -3.88 5.76
N CYS A 196 14.43 -3.88 6.95
CA CYS A 196 14.57 -5.07 7.79
C CYS A 196 13.19 -5.63 8.20
N LEU A 197 12.26 -4.76 8.60
CA LEU A 197 10.89 -5.14 8.94
C LEU A 197 10.11 -5.73 7.76
N GLN A 198 10.53 -5.46 6.53
CA GLN A 198 9.98 -6.05 5.31
C GLN A 198 10.65 -7.38 4.93
N ASN A 199 11.49 -7.96 5.81
CA ASN A 199 12.28 -9.16 5.57
C ASN A 199 13.25 -9.05 4.39
N TYR A 200 13.71 -7.84 4.03
CA TYR A 200 14.61 -7.64 2.89
C TYR A 200 15.91 -8.45 3.01
N PHE A 201 16.52 -8.45 4.19
CA PHE A 201 17.80 -9.13 4.45
C PHE A 201 17.72 -10.65 4.49
N ASN A 202 16.50 -11.22 4.48
CA ASN A 202 16.28 -12.67 4.43
C ASN A 202 16.14 -13.21 3.00
N ALA A 203 16.31 -12.35 1.98
CA ALA A 203 16.28 -12.74 0.59
C ALA A 203 17.58 -13.45 0.18
N ASP A 204 17.49 -14.35 -0.81
CA ASP A 204 18.64 -15.11 -1.34
C ASP A 204 19.74 -14.20 -1.93
N SER A 205 19.38 -12.97 -2.31
CA SER A 205 20.30 -11.94 -2.82
C SER A 205 19.96 -10.58 -2.22
N VAL A 206 20.83 -10.07 -1.35
CA VAL A 206 20.74 -8.74 -0.75
C VAL A 206 21.68 -7.80 -1.51
N SER A 207 21.22 -6.59 -1.85
CA SER A 207 22.08 -5.55 -2.43
C SER A 207 23.20 -5.19 -1.45
N ALA A 208 24.39 -4.91 -1.98
CA ALA A 208 25.53 -4.54 -1.15
C ALA A 208 25.37 -3.13 -0.54
N LEU A 209 24.56 -2.26 -1.16
CA LEU A 209 24.41 -0.87 -0.73
C LEU A 209 23.61 -0.71 0.57
N PRO A 210 22.42 -1.32 0.77
CA PRO A 210 21.73 -1.29 2.06
C PRO A 210 22.62 -1.79 3.21
N LEU A 211 23.42 -2.84 2.94
CA LEU A 211 24.38 -3.35 3.93
C LEU A 211 25.44 -2.30 4.28
N ALA A 212 26.02 -1.63 3.29
CA ALA A 212 27.02 -0.59 3.51
C ALA A 212 26.45 0.60 4.28
N PHE A 213 25.24 1.05 3.95
CA PHE A 213 24.54 2.14 4.68
C PHE A 213 24.27 1.75 6.13
N SER A 214 23.78 0.55 6.38
CA SER A 214 23.57 0.03 7.73
C SER A 214 24.83 0.02 8.58
N LEU A 215 25.93 -0.48 8.03
CA LEU A 215 27.23 -0.52 8.73
C LEU A 215 27.75 0.88 9.01
N LEU A 216 27.71 1.78 8.02
CA LEU A 216 28.20 3.15 8.16
C LEU A 216 27.40 3.93 9.20
N ALA A 217 26.07 3.89 9.12
CA ALA A 217 25.20 4.59 10.05
C ALA A 217 25.33 4.03 11.47
N GLY A 218 25.44 2.70 11.62
CA GLY A 218 25.63 2.06 12.92
C GLY A 218 26.92 2.52 13.60
N VAL A 219 28.03 2.57 12.86
CA VAL A 219 29.30 3.02 13.41
C VAL A 219 29.27 4.52 13.76
N LYS A 220 28.72 5.35 12.88
CA LYS A 220 28.61 6.81 13.11
C LYS A 220 27.79 7.13 14.35
N LEU A 221 26.65 6.47 14.50
CA LEU A 221 25.75 6.72 15.62
C LEU A 221 26.36 6.23 16.96
N VAL A 222 27.14 5.14 16.95
CA VAL A 222 27.93 4.71 18.12
C VAL A 222 28.99 5.74 18.51
N HIS A 223 29.63 6.39 17.54
CA HIS A 223 30.62 7.44 17.80
C HIS A 223 30.02 8.78 18.25
N GLU A 224 28.76 9.05 17.90
CA GLU A 224 28.05 10.30 18.24
C GLU A 224 27.33 10.24 19.60
N LEU A 225 27.25 9.06 20.24
CA LEU A 225 26.72 8.95 21.60
C LEU A 225 27.58 9.77 22.57
N PRO A 226 26.97 10.59 23.45
CA PRO A 226 27.73 11.24 24.51
C PRO A 226 28.43 10.16 25.35
N PRO A 227 29.69 10.39 25.78
CA PRO A 227 30.31 9.50 26.76
C PRO A 227 29.37 9.45 27.96
N GLU A 228 28.96 8.24 28.36
CA GLU A 228 27.97 8.06 29.42
C GLU A 228 28.32 8.94 30.63
N PRO A 229 27.33 9.56 31.29
CA PRO A 229 27.58 10.14 32.60
C PRO A 229 28.13 9.01 33.47
N VAL A 230 29.38 9.15 33.90
CA VAL A 230 30.06 8.23 34.82
C VAL A 230 29.21 8.16 36.10
N LEU A 231 28.27 7.22 36.13
CA LEU A 231 27.66 6.76 37.35
C LEU A 231 28.75 5.98 38.07
N THR A 232 29.46 6.70 38.91
CA THR A 232 30.49 6.16 39.79
C THR A 232 29.93 4.95 40.53
N ASN A 233 30.57 3.80 40.30
CA ASN A 233 30.47 2.55 41.04
C ASN A 233 29.19 1.73 40.76
N THR A 234 29.27 0.78 39.83
CA THR A 234 29.15 -0.67 40.09
C THR A 234 29.20 -1.46 38.77
N ASP A 235 30.19 -2.35 38.67
CA ASP A 235 30.41 -3.44 37.71
C ASP A 235 30.33 -3.15 36.20
N ASP A 236 31.43 -3.50 35.53
CA ASP A 236 31.56 -3.82 34.10
C ASP A 236 30.68 -5.04 33.69
N SER A 237 29.44 -5.11 34.16
CA SER A 237 28.48 -6.14 33.79
C SER A 237 27.85 -5.73 32.45
N ASN A 238 28.44 -6.29 31.40
CA ASN A 238 27.96 -6.40 30.01
C ASN A 238 26.44 -6.15 29.89
N GLU A 239 25.95 -5.25 29.01
CA GLU A 239 24.51 -4.96 28.92
C GLU A 239 23.67 -6.21 28.63
N PHE A 240 24.27 -7.18 27.94
CA PHE A 240 23.68 -8.52 27.74
C PHE A 240 23.42 -9.28 29.04
N GLU A 241 24.27 -9.12 30.06
CA GLU A 241 24.12 -9.76 31.37
C GLU A 241 22.99 -9.11 32.19
N LYS A 242 22.77 -7.80 32.02
CA LYS A 242 21.59 -7.10 32.55
C LYS A 242 20.31 -7.58 31.85
N LEU A 243 20.33 -7.70 30.52
CA LEU A 243 19.24 -8.27 29.71
C LEU A 243 18.93 -9.72 30.09
N LEU A 244 19.96 -10.52 30.35
CA LEU A 244 19.83 -11.90 30.81
C LEU A 244 19.11 -11.97 32.15
N LYS A 245 19.53 -11.15 33.13
CA LYS A 245 18.89 -11.05 34.44
C LYS A 245 17.44 -10.61 34.35
N VAL A 246 17.13 -9.62 33.50
CA VAL A 246 15.76 -9.15 33.27
C VAL A 246 14.90 -10.27 32.66
N THR A 247 15.41 -10.95 31.64
CA THR A 247 14.68 -12.02 30.94
C THR A 247 14.44 -13.23 31.84
N GLU A 248 15.42 -13.60 32.67
CA GLU A 248 15.28 -14.65 33.69
C GLU A 248 14.32 -14.26 34.82
N SER A 249 14.09 -12.96 35.05
CA SER A 249 13.17 -12.44 36.08
C SER A 249 11.70 -12.34 35.62
N VAL A 250 11.41 -12.53 34.33
CA VAL A 250 10.05 -12.42 33.79
C VAL A 250 9.14 -13.51 34.36
N CYS A 251 7.98 -13.11 34.90
CA CYS A 251 6.96 -14.06 35.34
C CYS A 251 6.45 -14.88 34.15
N ALA A 252 6.79 -16.17 34.14
CA ALA A 252 6.41 -17.12 33.10
C ALA A 252 5.27 -18.04 33.56
N ARG A 253 4.33 -18.30 32.66
CA ARG A 253 3.25 -19.27 32.87
C ARG A 253 3.65 -20.67 32.43
N ASP A 254 3.01 -21.70 32.97
CA ASP A 254 3.28 -23.06 32.54
C ASP A 254 2.78 -23.29 31.10
N ASP A 255 3.51 -24.10 30.32
CA ASP A 255 3.24 -24.30 28.88
C ASP A 255 1.83 -24.86 28.61
N THR A 256 1.24 -25.52 29.60
CA THR A 256 -0.08 -26.16 29.56
C THR A 256 -1.21 -25.31 30.12
N GLU A 257 -0.94 -24.10 30.63
CA GLU A 257 -1.97 -23.27 31.26
C GLU A 257 -2.89 -22.59 30.22
N PRO A 258 -4.22 -22.71 30.37
CA PRO A 258 -5.19 -22.07 29.49
C PRO A 258 -5.17 -20.54 29.67
N ILE A 259 -5.38 -19.81 28.57
CA ILE A 259 -5.43 -18.35 28.59
C ILE A 259 -6.83 -17.90 29.04
N GLU A 260 -6.91 -17.25 30.20
CA GLU A 260 -8.15 -16.63 30.66
C GLU A 260 -8.41 -15.29 29.96
N ARG A 261 -9.68 -15.03 29.57
CA ARG A 261 -10.07 -13.76 28.94
C ARG A 261 -10.03 -12.63 29.96
N GLY A 262 -9.25 -11.59 29.66
CA GLY A 262 -9.21 -10.34 30.43
C GLY A 262 -7.96 -10.13 31.28
N GLN A 263 -7.03 -11.11 31.33
CA GLN A 263 -5.74 -10.96 31.99
C GLN A 263 -4.59 -10.74 30.98
N PRO A 264 -3.50 -10.05 31.39
CA PRO A 264 -2.28 -9.95 30.60
C PRO A 264 -1.73 -11.35 30.31
N VAL A 265 -1.45 -11.65 29.05
CA VAL A 265 -0.92 -12.97 28.68
C VAL A 265 0.58 -13.01 28.95
N HIS A 266 0.98 -13.71 30.00
CA HIS A 266 2.39 -13.96 30.30
C HIS A 266 3.03 -14.93 29.28
N PRO A 267 4.33 -14.77 28.97
CA PRO A 267 5.06 -15.69 28.13
C PRO A 267 5.17 -17.07 28.80
N THR A 268 5.23 -18.14 28.00
CA THR A 268 5.37 -19.49 28.55
C THR A 268 6.80 -19.77 29.01
N LYS A 269 7.00 -20.74 29.91
CA LYS A 269 8.35 -21.15 30.36
C LYS A 269 9.24 -21.58 29.20
N SER A 270 8.70 -22.24 28.17
CA SER A 270 9.45 -22.59 26.97
C SER A 270 9.87 -21.37 26.14
N GLU A 271 9.00 -20.35 26.01
CA GLU A 271 9.30 -19.09 25.31
C GLU A 271 10.40 -18.31 26.04
N VAL A 272 10.32 -18.21 27.37
CA VAL A 272 11.36 -17.55 28.19
C VAL A 272 12.68 -18.33 28.12
N ALA A 273 12.65 -19.67 28.19
CA ALA A 273 13.86 -20.49 28.04
C ALA A 273 14.50 -20.36 26.65
N SER A 274 13.69 -20.26 25.59
CA SER A 274 14.16 -19.99 24.23
C SER A 274 14.82 -18.63 24.11
N ALA A 275 14.20 -17.58 24.65
CA ALA A 275 14.76 -16.22 24.66
C ALA A 275 16.07 -16.15 25.46
N VAL A 276 16.16 -16.82 26.62
CA VAL A 276 17.40 -16.90 27.41
C VAL A 276 18.51 -17.63 26.65
N ALA A 277 18.19 -18.73 25.95
CA ALA A 277 19.16 -19.44 25.12
C ALA A 277 19.66 -18.57 23.97
N GLU A 278 18.78 -17.79 23.36
CA GLU A 278 19.12 -16.85 22.30
C GLU A 278 20.01 -15.71 22.82
N ILE A 279 19.68 -15.08 23.95
CA ILE A 279 20.50 -14.04 24.59
C ILE A 279 21.89 -14.59 24.97
N ARG A 280 21.98 -15.84 25.45
CA ARG A 280 23.27 -16.48 25.74
C ARG A 280 24.11 -16.70 24.48
N ASN A 281 23.49 -17.17 23.39
CA ASN A 281 24.16 -17.29 22.10
C ASN A 281 24.70 -15.93 21.62
N LEU A 282 23.87 -14.87 21.71
CA LEU A 282 24.28 -13.50 21.37
C LEU A 282 25.43 -12.99 22.25
N THR A 283 25.43 -13.34 23.52
CA THR A 283 26.51 -12.99 24.46
C THR A 283 27.83 -13.71 24.11
N GLU A 284 27.74 -14.92 23.54
CA GLU A 284 28.92 -15.69 23.14
C GLU A 284 29.46 -15.22 21.79
N ILE A 285 28.58 -14.84 20.87
CA ILE A 285 28.92 -14.19 19.60
C ILE A 285 29.54 -12.81 19.85
N SER A 286 29.00 -12.00 20.77
CA SER A 286 29.54 -10.67 21.05
C SER A 286 30.96 -10.72 21.62
N LYS A 287 31.30 -11.78 22.35
CA LYS A 287 32.68 -12.04 22.80
C LYS A 287 33.64 -12.40 21.65
N GLN A 288 33.12 -12.87 20.52
CA GLN A 288 33.90 -13.19 19.32
C GLN A 288 34.08 -11.97 18.40
N LEU A 289 33.36 -10.85 18.63
CA LEU A 289 33.57 -9.64 17.86
C LEU A 289 34.98 -9.09 18.14
N PRO A 290 35.81 -8.85 17.10
CA PRO A 290 37.09 -8.18 17.26
C PRO A 290 36.89 -6.80 17.90
N LYS A 291 37.85 -6.37 18.74
CA LYS A 291 37.87 -5.00 19.28
C LYS A 291 37.89 -3.93 18.17
N ASP A 292 38.29 -4.32 16.96
CA ASP A 292 38.34 -3.48 15.77
C ASP A 292 37.11 -3.62 14.85
N PHE A 293 36.02 -4.28 15.29
CA PHE A 293 34.82 -4.50 14.47
C PHE A 293 34.25 -3.22 13.84
N LEU A 294 34.24 -2.10 14.59
CA LEU A 294 33.79 -0.81 14.07
C LEU A 294 34.70 -0.32 12.93
N THR A 295 36.01 -0.44 13.11
CA THR A 295 37.01 -0.08 12.09
C THR A 295 36.89 -0.95 10.84
N GLU A 296 36.70 -2.26 11.02
CA GLU A 296 36.48 -3.21 9.93
C GLU A 296 35.16 -2.93 9.19
N SER A 297 34.10 -2.58 9.92
CA SER A 297 32.79 -2.23 9.37
C SER A 297 32.86 -0.96 8.52
N ILE A 298 33.56 0.09 8.98
CA ILE A 298 33.82 1.29 8.18
C ILE A 298 34.63 0.91 6.93
N CYS A 299 35.69 0.11 7.08
CA CYS A 299 36.54 -0.30 5.96
C CYS A 299 35.74 -1.08 4.91
N LEU A 300 34.88 -2.00 5.34
CA LEU A 300 34.00 -2.77 4.49
C LEU A 300 32.97 -1.88 3.78
N ALA A 301 32.30 -0.98 4.51
CA ALA A 301 31.34 -0.04 3.94
C ALA A 301 32.01 0.85 2.87
N ASN A 302 33.17 1.42 3.17
CA ASN A 302 33.94 2.24 2.22
C ASN A 302 34.40 1.43 1.01
N LYS A 303 34.77 0.17 1.19
CA LYS A 303 35.15 -0.73 0.10
C LYS A 303 33.96 -1.03 -0.81
N ILE A 304 32.76 -1.20 -0.27
CA ILE A 304 31.54 -1.41 -1.06
C ILE A 304 31.18 -0.15 -1.84
N THR A 305 31.14 1.01 -1.19
CA THR A 305 30.75 2.29 -1.84
C THR A 305 31.77 2.76 -2.87
N SER A 306 33.07 2.45 -2.67
CA SER A 306 34.14 2.81 -3.62
C SER A 306 34.34 1.77 -4.73
N ASN A 307 33.72 0.60 -4.65
CA ASN A 307 33.91 -0.45 -5.64
C ASN A 307 33.06 -0.19 -6.89
N LYS A 308 33.75 0.17 -7.97
CA LYS A 308 33.13 0.41 -9.28
C LYS A 308 32.29 -0.77 -9.78
N ALA A 309 32.72 -2.01 -9.56
CA ALA A 309 31.96 -3.19 -10.01
C ALA A 309 30.64 -3.35 -9.24
N CYS A 310 30.61 -3.00 -7.96
CA CYS A 310 29.38 -2.97 -7.17
C CYS A 310 28.44 -1.87 -7.69
N LEU A 311 28.95 -0.67 -7.95
CA LEU A 311 28.16 0.42 -8.52
C LEU A 311 27.60 0.08 -9.91
N ASP A 312 28.41 -0.51 -10.80
CA ASP A 312 27.97 -0.94 -12.12
C ASP A 312 26.88 -2.01 -12.04
N HIS A 313 26.98 -2.94 -11.08
CA HIS A 313 25.95 -3.95 -10.82
C HIS A 313 24.63 -3.31 -10.34
N GLU A 314 24.71 -2.35 -9.43
CA GLU A 314 23.54 -1.63 -8.91
C GLU A 314 22.87 -0.79 -10.01
N ILE A 315 23.64 -0.10 -10.85
CA ILE A 315 23.11 0.63 -12.02
C ILE A 315 22.38 -0.33 -12.97
N ALA A 316 22.93 -1.51 -13.21
CA ALA A 316 22.27 -2.54 -14.03
C ALA A 316 20.99 -3.05 -13.37
N ALA A 317 20.99 -3.28 -12.05
CA ALA A 317 19.81 -3.71 -11.30
C ALA A 317 18.68 -2.66 -11.35
N VAL A 318 19.03 -1.38 -11.17
CA VAL A 318 18.09 -0.26 -11.31
C VAL A 318 17.54 -0.18 -12.73
N SER A 319 18.39 -0.33 -13.75
CA SER A 319 17.94 -0.32 -15.15
C SER A 319 16.94 -1.44 -15.44
N GLN A 320 17.24 -2.66 -14.99
CA GLN A 320 16.33 -3.80 -15.11
C GLN A 320 15.01 -3.61 -14.35
N LEU A 321 15.04 -2.92 -13.20
CA LEU A 321 13.85 -2.58 -12.44
C LEU A 321 12.93 -1.63 -13.24
N TYR A 322 13.50 -0.59 -13.84
CA TYR A 322 12.72 0.33 -14.69
C TYR A 322 12.18 -0.34 -15.95
N ASP A 323 12.95 -1.25 -16.56
CA ASP A 323 12.47 -2.06 -17.68
C ASP A 323 11.28 -2.91 -17.23
N ARG A 324 11.37 -3.58 -16.07
CA ARG A 324 10.26 -4.36 -15.51
C ARG A 324 9.03 -3.49 -15.27
N PHE A 325 9.18 -2.32 -14.67
CA PHE A 325 8.07 -1.37 -14.45
C PHE A 325 7.44 -0.90 -15.77
N ALA A 326 8.23 -0.70 -16.82
CA ALA A 326 7.71 -0.36 -18.14
C ALA A 326 6.88 -1.52 -18.72
N HIS A 327 7.40 -2.75 -18.68
CA HIS A 327 6.71 -3.93 -19.18
C HIS A 327 5.41 -4.23 -18.41
N GLU A 328 5.42 -4.11 -17.08
CA GLU A 328 4.21 -4.34 -16.26
C GLU A 328 3.12 -3.30 -16.52
N ARG A 329 3.50 -2.01 -16.64
CA ARG A 329 2.54 -0.96 -16.97
C ARG A 329 1.93 -1.16 -18.35
N GLU A 330 2.75 -1.51 -19.35
CA GLU A 330 2.27 -1.80 -20.69
C GLU A 330 1.34 -3.02 -20.72
N ALA A 331 1.68 -4.09 -19.98
CA ALA A 331 0.84 -5.27 -19.88
C ALA A 331 -0.53 -4.96 -19.22
N ARG A 332 -0.52 -4.23 -18.08
CA ARG A 332 -1.76 -3.80 -17.41
C ARG A 332 -2.59 -2.88 -18.29
N TRP A 333 -1.93 -1.98 -19.01
CA TRP A 333 -2.58 -1.06 -19.94
C TRP A 333 -3.23 -1.80 -21.10
N SER A 334 -2.50 -2.69 -21.76
CA SER A 334 -3.00 -3.53 -22.85
C SER A 334 -4.19 -4.39 -22.42
N ALA A 335 -4.11 -5.03 -21.25
CA ALA A 335 -5.24 -5.79 -20.68
C ALA A 335 -6.47 -4.90 -20.46
N ARG A 336 -6.27 -3.68 -19.95
CA ARG A 336 -7.36 -2.72 -19.72
C ARG A 336 -7.96 -2.21 -21.03
N GLN A 337 -7.16 -2.01 -22.08
CA GLN A 337 -7.67 -1.64 -23.40
C GLN A 337 -8.59 -2.70 -23.96
N GLU A 338 -8.23 -3.98 -23.83
CA GLU A 338 -9.05 -5.06 -24.37
C GLU A 338 -10.41 -5.15 -23.67
N VAL A 339 -10.43 -5.07 -22.34
CA VAL A 339 -11.67 -4.98 -21.55
C VAL A 339 -12.52 -3.77 -21.96
N ASN A 340 -11.90 -2.62 -22.22
CA ASN A 340 -12.61 -1.42 -22.68
C ASN A 340 -13.21 -1.59 -24.09
N ARG A 341 -12.52 -2.30 -24.99
CA ARG A 341 -13.04 -2.64 -26.32
C ARG A 341 -14.25 -3.54 -26.19
N GLU A 342 -14.16 -4.62 -25.42
CA GLU A 342 -15.29 -5.52 -25.14
C GLU A 342 -16.50 -4.76 -24.58
N HIS A 343 -16.28 -3.89 -23.60
CA HIS A 343 -17.36 -3.07 -23.03
C HIS A 343 -17.98 -2.10 -24.03
N THR A 344 -17.19 -1.55 -24.94
CA THR A 344 -17.69 -0.65 -26.00
C THR A 344 -18.54 -1.42 -26.99
N ILE A 345 -18.08 -2.61 -27.41
CA ILE A 345 -18.85 -3.53 -28.27
C ILE A 345 -20.17 -3.90 -27.59
N LEU A 346 -20.14 -4.31 -26.33
CA LEU A 346 -21.34 -4.65 -25.57
C LEU A 346 -22.30 -3.47 -25.39
N ARG A 347 -21.78 -2.26 -25.17
CA ARG A 347 -22.60 -1.05 -25.07
C ARG A 347 -23.31 -0.78 -26.40
N ASN A 348 -22.58 -0.86 -27.51
CA ASN A 348 -23.12 -0.63 -28.84
C ASN A 348 -24.17 -1.70 -29.20
N ALA A 349 -23.89 -2.99 -28.93
CA ALA A 349 -24.86 -4.07 -29.13
C ALA A 349 -26.12 -3.89 -28.28
N ARG A 350 -26.00 -3.41 -27.03
CA ARG A 350 -27.16 -3.09 -26.18
C ARG A 350 -27.94 -1.87 -26.66
N GLN A 351 -27.30 -0.97 -27.39
CA GLN A 351 -27.95 0.20 -27.95
C GLN A 351 -28.75 -0.19 -29.19
N THR A 352 -28.15 -0.96 -30.10
CA THR A 352 -28.83 -1.48 -31.29
C THR A 352 -29.98 -2.42 -30.96
N LEU A 353 -29.82 -3.31 -29.97
CA LEU A 353 -30.92 -4.17 -29.52
C LEU A 353 -32.10 -3.36 -28.97
N ARG A 354 -31.83 -2.24 -28.27
CA ARG A 354 -32.90 -1.35 -27.80
C ARG A 354 -33.62 -0.67 -28.96
N GLU A 355 -32.88 -0.20 -29.96
CA GLU A 355 -33.46 0.40 -31.16
C GLU A 355 -34.33 -0.59 -31.94
N ILE A 356 -33.93 -1.86 -32.04
CA ILE A 356 -34.73 -2.91 -32.69
C ILE A 356 -36.02 -3.18 -31.90
N VAL A 357 -35.93 -3.29 -30.57
CA VAL A 357 -37.12 -3.49 -29.71
C VAL A 357 -38.07 -2.30 -29.83
N ASP A 358 -37.55 -1.07 -29.79
CA ASP A 358 -38.37 0.15 -29.94
C ASP A 358 -39.08 0.18 -31.31
N GLU A 359 -38.42 -0.29 -32.37
CA GLU A 359 -39.00 -0.37 -33.71
C GLU A 359 -40.05 -1.48 -33.83
N GLU A 360 -39.83 -2.65 -33.21
CA GLU A 360 -40.83 -3.71 -33.13
C GLU A 360 -42.09 -3.26 -32.35
N GLU A 361 -41.90 -2.59 -31.22
CA GLU A 361 -43.00 -1.99 -30.45
C GLU A 361 -43.76 -0.97 -31.29
N ARG A 362 -43.07 -0.14 -32.07
CA ARG A 362 -43.68 0.82 -32.99
C ARG A 362 -44.54 0.15 -34.07
N LEU A 363 -44.04 -0.94 -34.66
CA LEU A 363 -44.77 -1.68 -35.70
C LEU A 363 -45.98 -2.43 -35.14
N ASN A 364 -45.85 -3.00 -33.94
CA ASN A 364 -46.92 -3.76 -33.29
C ASN A 364 -47.92 -2.87 -32.54
N TYR A 365 -47.62 -1.59 -32.32
CA TYR A 365 -48.45 -0.63 -31.61
C TYR A 365 -49.90 -0.59 -32.10
N PHE A 366 -50.11 -0.56 -33.41
CA PHE A 366 -51.46 -0.49 -34.00
C PHE A 366 -52.23 -1.81 -33.88
N ARG A 367 -51.52 -2.94 -33.82
CA ARG A 367 -52.13 -4.27 -33.67
C ARG A 367 -52.57 -4.52 -32.24
N ASP A 368 -51.78 -4.07 -31.27
CA ASP A 368 -52.00 -4.29 -29.84
C ASP A 368 -52.57 -3.06 -29.11
N LEU A 369 -53.16 -2.10 -29.84
CA LEU A 369 -53.61 -0.83 -29.27
C LEU A 369 -54.59 -1.00 -28.10
N GLU A 370 -55.57 -1.90 -28.25
CA GLU A 370 -56.59 -2.15 -27.22
C GLU A 370 -56.00 -2.84 -25.98
N THR A 371 -55.09 -3.80 -26.18
CA THR A 371 -54.40 -4.52 -25.10
C THR A 371 -53.39 -3.64 -24.37
N ILE A 372 -52.68 -2.76 -25.08
CA ILE A 372 -51.78 -1.76 -24.51
C ILE A 372 -52.59 -0.72 -23.70
N SER A 373 -53.72 -0.25 -24.23
CA SER A 373 -54.62 0.67 -23.54
C SER A 373 -55.16 0.07 -22.23
N LEU A 374 -55.59 -1.19 -22.27
CA LEU A 374 -56.07 -1.92 -21.10
C LEU A 374 -54.95 -2.12 -20.06
N LYS A 375 -53.74 -2.53 -20.48
CA LYS A 375 -52.59 -2.70 -19.59
C LYS A 375 -52.11 -1.38 -18.98
N ALA A 376 -52.10 -0.29 -19.75
CA ALA A 376 -51.76 1.04 -19.25
C ALA A 376 -52.81 1.56 -18.25
N TRP A 377 -54.07 1.16 -18.41
CA TRP A 377 -55.14 1.47 -17.46
C TRP A 377 -54.99 0.67 -16.15
N LEU A 378 -54.49 -0.56 -16.23
CA LEU A 378 -54.31 -1.49 -15.10
C LEU A 378 -52.95 -1.39 -14.40
N ALA A 379 -51.94 -0.74 -15.00
CA ALA A 379 -50.59 -0.64 -14.42
C ALA A 379 -50.59 0.20 -13.11
N PRO A 380 -50.00 -0.31 -12.01
CA PRO A 380 -49.89 0.45 -10.77
C PRO A 380 -48.96 1.65 -10.98
N ARG A 381 -49.54 2.85 -10.99
CA ARG A 381 -48.81 4.10 -11.24
C ARG A 381 -47.73 4.30 -10.18
N THR A 382 -46.46 4.18 -10.56
CA THR A 382 -45.35 4.47 -9.65
C THR A 382 -45.01 5.96 -9.69
N ARG A 383 -44.50 6.48 -8.57
CA ARG A 383 -44.23 7.93 -8.35
C ARG A 383 -43.29 8.56 -9.40
N LYS A 384 -42.52 7.75 -10.14
CA LYS A 384 -41.62 8.17 -11.23
C LYS A 384 -42.34 8.42 -12.57
N GLU A 385 -43.52 7.85 -12.79
CA GLU A 385 -44.30 7.99 -14.03
C GLU A 385 -45.09 9.31 -14.12
N ARG A 386 -45.03 10.17 -13.10
CA ARG A 386 -45.54 11.56 -13.21
C ARG A 386 -44.84 12.38 -14.30
N HIS A 387 -43.71 11.89 -14.82
CA HIS A 387 -43.01 12.44 -15.98
C HIS A 387 -43.59 11.95 -17.33
N TRP A 388 -44.86 11.53 -17.38
CA TRP A 388 -45.66 11.27 -18.59
C TRP A 388 -45.99 12.58 -19.36
N SER A 389 -44.97 13.39 -19.60
CA SER A 389 -45.04 14.59 -20.46
C SER A 389 -45.20 14.20 -21.94
N ARG A 390 -44.61 13.07 -22.36
CA ARG A 390 -44.57 12.66 -23.77
C ARG A 390 -45.92 12.19 -24.34
N MET A 391 -46.76 11.52 -23.55
CA MET A 391 -48.10 11.10 -24.01
C MET A 391 -49.08 12.29 -24.07
N LYS A 392 -48.88 13.31 -23.22
CA LYS A 392 -49.60 14.59 -23.30
C LYS A 392 -49.15 15.41 -24.51
N GLU A 393 -47.85 15.47 -24.78
CA GLU A 393 -47.29 16.09 -25.99
C GLU A 393 -47.82 15.40 -27.25
N TRP A 394 -47.87 14.07 -27.28
CA TRP A 394 -48.35 13.34 -28.45
C TRP A 394 -49.85 13.51 -28.68
N ARG A 395 -50.67 13.55 -27.61
CA ARG A 395 -52.09 13.91 -27.70
C ARG A 395 -52.30 15.35 -28.18
N GLN A 396 -51.43 16.28 -27.81
CA GLN A 396 -51.47 17.66 -28.30
C GLN A 396 -51.09 17.74 -29.79
N ASP A 397 -50.11 16.96 -30.23
CA ASP A 397 -49.70 16.93 -31.65
C ASP A 397 -50.76 16.28 -32.55
N ILE A 398 -51.43 15.21 -32.08
CA ILE A 398 -52.58 14.62 -32.78
C ILE A 398 -53.73 15.64 -32.86
N ALA A 399 -54.05 16.35 -31.77
CA ALA A 399 -55.07 17.40 -31.77
C ALA A 399 -54.75 18.55 -32.75
N ARG A 400 -53.47 18.95 -32.84
CA ARG A 400 -53.01 19.96 -33.82
C ARG A 400 -53.14 19.48 -35.27
N GLN A 401 -52.86 18.21 -35.54
CA GLN A 401 -53.03 17.64 -36.88
C GLN A 401 -54.51 17.57 -37.28
N HIS A 402 -55.40 17.19 -36.36
CA HIS A 402 -56.84 17.23 -36.61
C HIS A 402 -57.35 18.65 -36.84
N ALA A 403 -56.89 19.63 -36.07
CA ALA A 403 -57.27 21.04 -36.26
C ALA A 403 -56.83 21.58 -37.64
N LYS A 404 -55.60 21.26 -38.09
CA LYS A 404 -55.13 21.65 -39.43
C LYS A 404 -55.94 21.00 -40.55
N GLN A 405 -56.28 19.72 -40.42
CA GLN A 405 -57.12 19.02 -41.40
C GLN A 405 -58.56 19.54 -41.42
N GLN A 406 -59.01 20.18 -40.34
CA GLN A 406 -60.34 20.77 -40.24
C GLN A 406 -60.37 22.19 -40.84
N GLU A 407 -59.31 22.99 -40.63
CA GLU A 407 -59.08 24.27 -41.33
C GLU A 407 -58.93 24.10 -42.86
N GLU A 408 -58.32 23.01 -43.32
CA GLU A 408 -58.22 22.70 -44.77
C GLU A 408 -59.54 22.23 -45.39
N ARG A 409 -60.52 21.81 -44.57
CA ARG A 409 -61.83 21.31 -45.02
C ARG A 409 -62.93 22.37 -44.97
N GLU A 410 -62.73 23.47 -44.26
CA GLU A 410 -63.66 24.61 -44.27
C GLU A 410 -63.26 25.59 -45.38
N PRO A 411 -64.00 25.67 -46.50
CA PRO A 411 -63.72 26.68 -47.51
C PRO A 411 -63.96 28.07 -46.91
N LYS A 412 -62.95 28.95 -46.99
CA LYS A 412 -63.06 30.36 -46.62
C LYS A 412 -64.27 30.98 -47.35
N ILE A 413 -65.36 31.17 -46.63
CA ILE A 413 -66.48 32.00 -47.10
C ILE A 413 -65.96 33.44 -47.06
N SER A 414 -65.71 33.98 -48.25
CA SER A 414 -65.31 35.38 -48.46
C SER A 414 -66.47 36.34 -48.29
#